data_AF-A0A1I5TB80-F1
#
_entry.id   AF-A0A1I5TB80-F1
#
_cell.length_a   1.000
_cell.length_b   1.000
_cell.length_c   1.000
_cell.angle_alpha   90.00
_cell.angle_beta   90.00
_cell.angle_gamma   90.00
#
_symmetry.space_group_name_H-M   'P 1'
#
loop_
_entity.id
_entity.type
_entity.pdbx_description
1 polymer ?
#
loop_
_entity_poly.entity_id
_entity_poly.type
_entity_poly.pdbx_seq_one_letter_code
_entity_poly.pdbx_strand_id
1 'polypeptide(L)'
;MNAPAYIGRFAPTPSGYLHFGSLVAALASYLDARAVGGRWLLRMEDLDPPREAPGAQDAIISTLASYGLEWDGQLVRQSDRHAEYAALVKRLLQQGLAYACTCSRKQLEGYQGIYPGTCRDAGHATRNAAIRLRVPDLSYGFIDRVQGEYRQHLGREVGDFVIRRRDGLYAYQLAVVLDDAWQGVTDVVRGADLLDSTPRQLYLQELLGFAQPRYLHVPLIIQPDGHKLGKSYRSPPLPADRAAPLLVRALHALGQAVPAELAAARPKELLSWAVSHWDVGRIPRSRTLAETQLR
;
A
#
# COMPACT_ATOMS: atom_id res chain seq x y z
N MET A 1 5.67 29.32 1.71
CA MET A 1 6.02 28.21 0.80
C MET A 1 4.70 27.56 0.38
N ASN A 2 4.39 27.53 -0.92
CA ASN A 2 3.18 26.85 -1.39
C ASN A 2 3.31 25.35 -1.06
N ALA A 3 2.23 24.73 -0.56
CA ALA A 3 2.22 23.29 -0.38
C ALA A 3 2.51 22.61 -1.72
N PRO A 4 3.36 21.57 -1.77
CA PRO A 4 3.68 20.89 -3.02
C PRO A 4 2.40 20.27 -3.59
N ALA A 5 2.19 20.44 -4.89
CA ALA A 5 0.99 19.95 -5.58
C ALA A 5 0.92 18.41 -5.65
N TYR A 6 2.06 17.74 -5.46
CA TYR A 6 2.20 16.29 -5.48
C TYR A 6 2.92 15.81 -4.21
N ILE A 7 2.29 14.90 -3.47
CA ILE A 7 2.86 14.17 -2.33
C ILE A 7 2.54 12.69 -2.52
N GLY A 8 3.58 11.90 -2.82
CA GLY A 8 3.53 10.44 -2.87
C GLY A 8 4.20 9.81 -1.67
N ARG A 9 4.06 8.48 -1.52
CA ARG A 9 4.74 7.73 -0.46
C ARG A 9 5.08 6.31 -0.85
N PHE A 10 6.14 5.78 -0.24
CA PHE A 10 6.34 4.34 -0.11
C PHE A 10 6.04 3.90 1.32
N ALA A 11 5.17 2.89 1.45
CA ALA A 11 4.64 2.45 2.74
C ALA A 11 4.84 0.93 2.96
N PRO A 12 6.08 0.47 3.24
CA PRO A 12 6.35 -0.95 3.42
C PRO A 12 5.94 -1.47 4.80
N THR A 13 5.40 -2.68 4.85
CA THR A 13 5.25 -3.48 6.09
C THR A 13 6.58 -4.20 6.41
N PRO A 14 7.15 -4.09 7.61
CA PRO A 14 8.43 -4.74 7.98
C PRO A 14 8.28 -6.22 8.35
N SER A 15 7.42 -6.96 7.66
CA SER A 15 7.26 -8.42 7.83
C SER A 15 8.38 -9.26 7.17
N GLY A 16 9.38 -8.59 6.62
CA GLY A 16 10.53 -9.13 5.91
C GLY A 16 11.28 -8.00 5.22
N TYR A 17 12.42 -8.31 4.60
CA TYR A 17 13.21 -7.33 3.86
C TYR A 17 12.53 -6.89 2.57
N LEU A 18 13.05 -5.81 1.96
CA LEU A 18 12.68 -5.49 0.58
C LEU A 18 13.08 -6.67 -0.31
N HIS A 19 12.15 -7.04 -1.18
CA HIS A 19 12.36 -7.93 -2.31
C HIS A 19 12.15 -7.15 -3.61
N PHE A 20 12.40 -7.80 -4.74
CA PHE A 20 12.33 -7.15 -6.04
C PHE A 20 10.95 -6.53 -6.33
N GLY A 21 9.85 -7.21 -5.99
CA GLY A 21 8.50 -6.65 -6.14
C GLY A 21 8.27 -5.37 -5.33
N SER A 22 8.75 -5.31 -4.08
CA SER A 22 8.69 -4.08 -3.28
C SER A 22 9.62 -2.98 -3.80
N LEU A 23 10.76 -3.33 -4.42
CA LEU A 23 11.62 -2.37 -5.12
C LEU A 23 10.89 -1.74 -6.31
N VAL A 24 10.16 -2.53 -7.11
CA VAL A 24 9.36 -2.01 -8.23
C VAL A 24 8.33 -0.99 -7.74
N ALA A 25 7.62 -1.27 -6.64
CA ALA A 25 6.67 -0.33 -6.05
C ALA A 25 7.36 0.93 -5.47
N ALA A 26 8.49 0.77 -4.77
CA ALA A 26 9.27 1.89 -4.25
C ALA A 26 9.76 2.79 -5.39
N LEU A 27 10.38 2.22 -6.42
CA LEU A 27 10.90 2.93 -7.57
C LEU A 27 9.79 3.65 -8.34
N ALA A 28 8.68 2.99 -8.65
CA ALA A 28 7.57 3.63 -9.35
C ALA A 28 7.02 4.82 -8.57
N SER A 29 6.75 4.65 -7.27
CA SER A 29 6.25 5.75 -6.43
C SER A 29 7.23 6.91 -6.29
N TYR A 30 8.54 6.61 -6.27
CA TYR A 30 9.61 7.60 -6.23
C TYR A 30 9.67 8.38 -7.54
N LEU A 31 9.77 7.70 -8.69
CA LEU A 31 9.87 8.34 -10.00
C LEU A 31 8.64 9.19 -10.29
N ASP A 32 7.46 8.70 -9.94
CA ASP A 32 6.22 9.43 -10.14
C ASP A 32 6.16 10.75 -9.37
N ALA A 33 6.67 10.75 -8.13
CA ALA A 33 6.79 11.96 -7.34
C ALA A 33 7.86 12.91 -7.89
N ARG A 34 9.05 12.38 -8.18
CA ARG A 34 10.21 13.19 -8.57
C ARG A 34 10.08 13.78 -9.97
N ALA A 35 9.42 13.09 -10.91
CA ALA A 35 9.21 13.56 -12.28
C ALA A 35 8.43 14.87 -12.36
N VAL A 36 7.62 15.18 -11.33
CA VAL A 36 6.84 16.43 -11.23
C VAL A 36 7.36 17.36 -10.13
N GLY A 37 8.56 17.11 -9.59
CA GLY A 37 9.12 17.90 -8.49
C GLY A 37 8.34 17.80 -7.17
N GLY A 38 7.58 16.71 -6.99
CA GLY A 38 6.79 16.44 -5.81
C GLY A 38 7.60 15.87 -4.64
N ARG A 39 6.89 15.67 -3.51
CA ARG A 39 7.46 15.01 -2.34
C ARG A 39 7.24 13.50 -2.38
N TRP A 40 8.22 12.74 -1.90
CA TRP A 40 8.13 11.31 -1.71
C TRP A 40 8.42 10.95 -0.26
N LEU A 41 7.42 10.44 0.45
CA LEU A 41 7.49 10.15 1.88
C LEU A 41 7.78 8.65 2.13
N LEU A 42 8.34 8.35 3.30
CA LEU A 42 8.49 6.98 3.79
C LEU A 42 7.65 6.78 5.07
N ARG A 43 6.81 5.75 5.06
CA ARG A 43 6.01 5.33 6.23
C ARG A 43 6.18 3.84 6.49
N MET A 44 6.67 3.45 7.66
CA MET A 44 6.71 2.04 8.06
C MET A 44 5.33 1.60 8.53
N GLU A 45 4.77 0.56 7.90
CA GLU A 45 3.46 -0.01 8.27
C GLU A 45 3.61 -1.17 9.27
N ASP A 46 4.14 -0.86 10.45
CA ASP A 46 4.43 -1.73 11.60
C ASP A 46 3.20 -1.90 12.54
N LEU A 47 2.07 -2.33 11.96
CA LEU A 47 0.79 -2.51 12.66
C LEU A 47 0.56 -3.90 13.26
N ASP A 48 1.41 -4.88 12.96
CA ASP A 48 1.26 -6.27 13.39
C ASP A 48 2.58 -6.80 13.95
N PRO A 49 2.98 -6.37 15.16
CA PRO A 49 4.28 -6.74 15.75
C PRO A 49 4.59 -8.24 15.74
N PRO A 50 3.63 -9.16 15.97
CA PRO A 50 3.87 -10.60 15.84
C PRO A 50 4.32 -11.06 14.45
N ARG A 51 4.07 -10.28 13.39
CA ARG A 51 4.47 -10.57 12.01
C ARG A 51 5.70 -9.79 11.56
N GLU A 52 6.23 -8.91 12.40
CA GLU A 52 7.41 -8.12 12.07
C GLU A 52 8.67 -8.98 12.16
N ALA A 53 9.58 -8.78 11.22
CA ALA A 53 10.86 -9.46 11.21
C ALA A 53 11.91 -8.58 11.92
N PRO A 54 12.63 -9.09 12.94
CA PRO A 54 13.70 -8.35 13.60
C PRO A 54 14.71 -7.79 12.61
N GLY A 55 15.05 -6.50 12.75
CA GLY A 55 15.99 -5.80 11.86
C GLY A 55 15.46 -5.49 10.45
N ALA A 56 14.23 -5.90 10.09
CA ALA A 56 13.70 -5.65 8.75
C ALA A 56 13.50 -4.18 8.46
N GLN A 57 13.06 -3.39 9.44
CA GLN A 57 12.90 -1.94 9.29
C GLN A 57 14.23 -1.26 8.93
N ASP A 58 15.31 -1.53 9.68
CA ASP A 58 16.63 -0.95 9.43
C ASP A 58 17.19 -1.41 8.08
N ALA A 59 16.99 -2.68 7.73
CA ALA A 59 17.39 -3.22 6.44
C ALA A 59 16.62 -2.57 5.28
N ILE A 60 15.31 -2.31 5.42
CA ILE A 60 14.52 -1.58 4.42
C ILE A 60 15.09 -0.16 4.21
N ILE A 61 15.34 0.56 5.31
CA ILE A 61 15.89 1.92 5.29
C ILE A 61 17.27 1.94 4.61
N SER A 62 18.16 1.02 5.02
CA SER A 62 19.51 0.87 4.44
C SER A 62 19.47 0.51 2.95
N THR A 63 18.54 -0.37 2.56
CA THR A 63 18.33 -0.73 1.14
C THR A 63 17.88 0.49 0.33
N LEU A 64 16.90 1.26 0.79
CA LEU A 64 16.46 2.47 0.07
C LEU A 64 17.61 3.48 -0.09
N ALA A 65 18.39 3.70 0.97
CA ALA A 65 19.54 4.61 0.94
C ALA A 65 20.63 4.13 -0.06
N SER A 66 21.03 2.86 0.00
CA SER A 66 22.03 2.28 -0.92
C SER A 66 21.58 2.29 -2.39
N TYR A 67 20.26 2.29 -2.63
CA TYR A 67 19.68 2.36 -3.97
C TYR A 67 19.47 3.82 -4.44
N GLY A 68 19.75 4.82 -3.60
CA GLY A 68 19.57 6.23 -3.91
C GLY A 68 18.11 6.72 -3.88
N LEU A 69 17.20 5.96 -3.26
CA LEU A 69 15.80 6.31 -3.09
C LEU A 69 15.60 7.13 -1.81
N GLU A 70 15.91 8.42 -1.88
CA GLU A 70 15.85 9.35 -0.74
C GLU A 70 14.43 9.92 -0.55
N TRP A 71 13.90 9.84 0.67
CA TRP A 71 12.58 10.37 1.04
C TRP A 71 12.65 11.73 1.72
N ASP A 72 11.55 12.48 1.65
CA ASP A 72 11.44 13.82 2.20
C ASP A 72 10.83 13.82 3.60
N GLY A 73 11.41 14.60 4.49
CA GLY A 73 10.92 14.74 5.86
C GLY A 73 11.25 13.52 6.72
N GLN A 74 10.51 13.35 7.81
CA GLN A 74 10.77 12.30 8.79
C GLN A 74 10.11 10.98 8.37
N LEU A 75 10.78 9.88 8.69
CA LEU A 75 10.18 8.55 8.68
C LEU A 75 9.02 8.50 9.68
N VAL A 76 7.85 8.09 9.21
CA VAL A 76 6.67 7.84 10.06
C VAL A 76 6.58 6.35 10.36
N ARG A 77 6.19 5.98 11.58
CA ARG A 77 5.85 4.60 11.97
C ARG A 77 4.38 4.56 12.38
N GLN A 78 3.65 3.53 11.98
CA GLN A 78 2.24 3.37 12.36
C GLN A 78 2.10 2.90 13.81
N SER A 79 3.10 2.22 14.36
CA SER A 79 3.19 1.86 15.78
C SER A 79 3.11 3.09 16.70
N ASP A 80 3.64 4.24 16.27
CA ASP A 80 3.60 5.52 16.99
C ASP A 80 2.22 6.22 16.91
N ARG A 81 1.29 5.70 16.11
CA ARG A 81 0.01 6.36 15.78
C ARG A 81 -1.23 5.68 16.33
N HIS A 82 -1.06 4.68 17.20
CA HIS A 82 -2.15 3.92 17.80
C HIS A 82 -3.20 4.79 18.52
N ALA A 83 -2.81 5.91 19.12
CA ALA A 83 -3.74 6.83 19.77
C ALA A 83 -4.73 7.46 18.77
N GLU A 84 -4.26 7.81 17.58
CA GLU A 84 -5.08 8.42 16.51
C GLU A 84 -6.07 7.40 15.94
N TYR A 85 -5.63 6.16 15.74
CA TYR A 85 -6.50 5.08 15.30
C TYR A 85 -7.56 4.76 16.38
N ALA A 86 -7.19 4.77 17.66
CA ALA A 86 -8.13 4.57 18.77
C ALA A 86 -9.21 5.66 18.79
N ALA A 87 -8.80 6.93 18.65
CA ALA A 87 -9.70 8.07 18.64
C ALA A 87 -10.69 7.98 17.46
N LEU A 88 -10.21 7.60 16.27
CA LEU A 88 -11.06 7.42 15.11
C LEU A 88 -12.06 6.27 15.30
N VAL A 89 -11.63 5.11 15.79
CA VAL A 89 -12.53 3.99 16.09
C VAL A 89 -13.62 4.40 17.08
N LYS A 90 -13.24 5.13 18.15
CA LYS A 90 -14.19 5.65 19.13
C LYS A 90 -15.21 6.59 18.48
N ARG A 91 -14.77 7.52 17.63
CA ARG A 91 -15.64 8.46 16.91
C ARG A 91 -16.64 7.72 16.02
N LEU A 92 -16.18 6.75 15.23
CA LEU A 92 -17.04 5.97 14.34
C LEU A 92 -18.08 5.14 15.11
N LEU A 93 -17.72 4.60 16.27
CA LEU A 93 -18.67 3.92 17.17
C LEU A 93 -19.73 4.88 17.71
N GLN A 94 -19.32 6.08 18.16
CA GLN A 94 -20.23 7.09 18.70
C GLN A 94 -21.22 7.62 17.65
N GLN A 95 -20.80 7.68 16.38
CA GLN A 95 -21.64 8.08 15.25
C GLN A 95 -22.53 6.93 14.73
N GLY A 96 -22.45 5.74 15.32
CA GLY A 96 -23.19 4.56 14.85
C GLY A 96 -22.69 3.98 13.52
N LEU A 97 -21.55 4.48 13.01
CA LEU A 97 -20.94 4.06 11.74
C LEU A 97 -20.09 2.79 11.86
N ALA A 98 -19.77 2.38 13.09
CA ALA A 98 -19.08 1.13 13.39
C ALA A 98 -19.79 0.38 14.52
N TYR A 99 -19.54 -0.92 14.64
CA TYR A 99 -20.14 -1.77 15.67
C TYR A 99 -19.21 -2.92 16.08
N ALA A 100 -19.49 -3.50 17.25
CA ALA A 100 -18.76 -4.63 17.79
C ALA A 100 -19.26 -5.96 17.22
N CYS A 101 -18.33 -6.80 16.75
CA CYS A 101 -18.58 -8.11 16.18
C CYS A 101 -17.91 -9.20 17.03
N THR A 102 -18.73 -10.11 17.55
CA THR A 102 -18.33 -11.26 18.37
C THR A 102 -18.29 -12.58 17.60
N CYS A 103 -18.66 -12.59 16.31
CA CYS A 103 -18.56 -13.77 15.45
C CYS A 103 -17.13 -14.36 15.42
N SER A 104 -17.03 -15.66 15.65
CA SER A 104 -15.79 -16.45 15.50
C SER A 104 -15.44 -16.66 14.02
N ARG A 105 -14.19 -17.07 13.73
CA ARG A 105 -13.79 -17.44 12.36
C ARG A 105 -14.64 -18.57 11.81
N LYS A 106 -14.91 -19.61 12.61
CA LYS A 106 -15.77 -20.75 12.25
C LYS A 106 -17.18 -20.33 11.81
N GLN A 107 -17.78 -19.35 12.50
CA GLN A 107 -19.09 -18.81 12.10
C GLN A 107 -19.04 -18.05 10.77
N LEU A 108 -17.87 -17.58 10.34
CA LEU A 108 -17.70 -16.76 9.14
C LEU A 108 -17.16 -17.52 7.93
N GLU A 109 -16.69 -18.76 8.11
CA GLU A 109 -16.11 -19.59 7.04
C GLU A 109 -17.03 -19.76 5.82
N GLY A 110 -18.34 -19.90 6.05
CA GLY A 110 -19.32 -20.13 4.98
C GLY A 110 -19.62 -18.92 4.09
N TYR A 111 -19.11 -17.72 4.43
CA TYR A 111 -19.49 -16.48 3.73
C TYR A 111 -18.40 -15.94 2.78
N GLN A 112 -17.37 -16.75 2.48
CA GLN A 112 -16.34 -16.43 1.48
C GLN A 112 -15.69 -15.05 1.69
N GLY A 113 -15.56 -14.62 2.95
CA GLY A 113 -14.94 -13.34 3.32
C GLY A 113 -15.91 -12.15 3.42
N ILE A 114 -17.13 -12.25 2.90
CA ILE A 114 -18.15 -11.21 2.99
C ILE A 114 -18.90 -11.35 4.32
N TYR A 115 -18.92 -10.32 5.15
CA TYR A 115 -19.58 -10.42 6.45
C TYR A 115 -21.12 -10.42 6.31
N PRO A 116 -21.85 -11.38 6.89
CA PRO A 116 -23.31 -11.50 6.73
C PRO A 116 -24.14 -10.52 7.55
N GLY A 117 -23.52 -9.61 8.31
CA GLY A 117 -24.25 -8.62 9.11
C GLY A 117 -24.80 -9.13 10.45
N THR A 118 -24.43 -10.33 10.92
CA THR A 118 -24.99 -10.96 12.13
C THR A 118 -24.99 -10.06 13.38
N CYS A 119 -23.91 -9.30 13.60
CA CYS A 119 -23.75 -8.43 14.77
C CYS A 119 -24.09 -6.96 14.47
N ARG A 120 -24.55 -6.63 13.25
CA ARG A 120 -24.67 -5.25 12.76
C ARG A 120 -25.51 -4.39 13.70
N ASP A 121 -26.64 -4.92 14.16
CA ASP A 121 -27.56 -4.24 15.06
C ASP A 121 -27.72 -4.96 16.41
N ALA A 122 -26.76 -5.83 16.76
CA ALA A 122 -26.84 -6.68 17.96
C ALA A 122 -26.45 -5.96 19.28
N GLY A 123 -25.95 -4.73 19.22
CA GLY A 123 -25.64 -3.92 20.40
C GLY A 123 -24.56 -4.50 21.32
N HIS A 124 -23.64 -5.31 20.80
CA HIS A 124 -22.59 -5.93 21.62
C HIS A 124 -21.63 -4.92 22.23
N ALA A 125 -21.11 -5.25 23.41
CA ALA A 125 -19.99 -4.51 24.01
C ALA A 125 -18.72 -4.64 23.15
N THR A 126 -17.86 -3.61 23.21
CA THR A 126 -16.60 -3.56 22.45
C THR A 126 -15.48 -4.43 23.03
N ARG A 127 -15.69 -4.97 24.24
CA ARG A 127 -14.75 -5.86 24.93
C ARG A 127 -14.71 -7.23 24.23
N ASN A 128 -13.49 -7.72 23.95
CA ASN A 128 -13.28 -9.00 23.27
C ASN A 128 -14.04 -9.14 21.93
N ALA A 129 -14.21 -8.02 21.21
CA ALA A 129 -14.89 -7.95 19.93
C ALA A 129 -13.98 -7.31 18.88
N ALA A 130 -14.13 -7.74 17.63
CA ALA A 130 -13.63 -6.94 16.51
C ALA A 130 -14.56 -5.74 16.31
N ILE A 131 -14.04 -4.64 15.77
CA ILE A 131 -14.86 -3.51 15.35
C ILE A 131 -14.96 -3.53 13.83
N ARG A 132 -16.19 -3.54 13.33
CA ARG A 132 -16.51 -3.48 11.90
C ARG A 132 -17.07 -2.12 11.55
N LEU A 133 -16.74 -1.66 10.35
CA LEU A 133 -17.36 -0.49 9.74
C LEU A 133 -18.67 -0.91 9.06
N ARG A 134 -19.73 -0.10 9.22
CA ARG A 134 -20.96 -0.28 8.44
C ARG A 134 -20.70 0.16 7.01
N VAL A 135 -20.84 -0.76 6.07
CA VAL A 135 -20.63 -0.52 4.64
C VAL A 135 -21.98 -0.30 3.95
N PRO A 136 -22.13 0.72 3.10
CA PRO A 136 -23.38 0.98 2.39
C PRO A 136 -23.58 0.00 1.22
N ASP A 137 -24.83 -0.16 0.78
CA ASP A 137 -25.16 -0.89 -0.45
C ASP A 137 -24.94 0.02 -1.68
N LEU A 138 -23.69 0.44 -1.89
CA LEU A 138 -23.28 1.37 -2.96
C LEU A 138 -22.08 0.84 -3.74
N SER A 139 -21.98 1.30 -4.99
CA SER A 139 -20.82 1.06 -5.85
C SER A 139 -19.80 2.19 -5.72
N TYR A 140 -18.55 1.83 -5.48
CA TYR A 140 -17.41 2.76 -5.50
C TYR A 140 -16.50 2.41 -6.67
N GLY A 141 -16.04 3.43 -7.38
CA GLY A 141 -15.12 3.27 -8.50
C GLY A 141 -14.18 4.45 -8.65
N PHE A 142 -13.09 4.21 -9.35
CA PHE A 142 -12.07 5.21 -9.66
C PHE A 142 -11.39 4.88 -10.98
N ILE A 143 -10.70 5.87 -11.52
CA ILE A 143 -9.83 5.69 -12.68
C ILE A 143 -8.41 5.49 -12.18
N ASP A 144 -7.88 4.29 -12.33
CA ASP A 144 -6.48 4.02 -12.10
C ASP A 144 -5.65 4.50 -13.29
N ARG A 145 -4.53 5.16 -13.01
CA ARG A 145 -3.66 5.73 -14.04
C ARG A 145 -2.98 4.69 -14.94
N VAL A 146 -2.94 3.41 -14.55
CA VAL A 146 -2.42 2.30 -15.35
C VAL A 146 -3.49 1.25 -15.66
N GLN A 147 -4.26 0.83 -14.64
CA GLN A 147 -5.22 -0.25 -14.75
C GLN A 147 -6.58 0.18 -15.34
N GLY A 148 -6.81 1.47 -15.56
CA GLY A 148 -8.06 2.00 -16.10
C GLY A 148 -9.19 2.09 -15.08
N GLU A 149 -10.44 2.08 -15.55
CA GLU A 149 -11.60 2.11 -14.65
C GLU A 149 -11.68 0.82 -13.82
N TYR A 150 -11.80 0.98 -12.50
CA TYR A 150 -12.06 -0.10 -11.56
C TYR A 150 -13.24 0.26 -10.67
N ARG A 151 -14.17 -0.68 -10.47
CA ARG A 151 -15.39 -0.49 -9.69
C ARG A 151 -15.70 -1.73 -8.87
N GLN A 152 -16.27 -1.52 -7.68
CA GLN A 152 -16.72 -2.58 -6.79
C GLN A 152 -18.00 -2.15 -6.05
N HIS A 153 -18.95 -3.06 -5.93
CA HIS A 153 -20.15 -2.90 -5.12
C HIS A 153 -19.87 -3.31 -3.67
N LEU A 154 -19.66 -2.33 -2.78
CA LEU A 154 -19.11 -2.61 -1.45
C LEU A 154 -20.04 -3.49 -0.60
N GLY A 155 -21.35 -3.22 -0.58
CA GLY A 155 -22.31 -4.03 0.19
C GLY A 155 -22.40 -5.51 -0.24
N ARG A 156 -22.10 -5.82 -1.51
CA ARG A 156 -22.28 -7.16 -2.10
C ARG A 156 -20.97 -7.93 -2.23
N GLU A 157 -19.87 -7.24 -2.50
CA GLU A 157 -18.58 -7.86 -2.80
C GLU A 157 -17.59 -7.79 -1.64
N VAL A 158 -17.85 -6.94 -0.64
CA VAL A 158 -16.94 -6.72 0.50
C VAL A 158 -17.65 -6.96 1.83
N GLY A 159 -18.80 -6.34 2.02
CA GLY A 159 -19.53 -6.29 3.29
C GLY A 159 -18.80 -5.49 4.36
N ASP A 160 -19.39 -5.47 5.56
CA ASP A 160 -18.88 -4.70 6.70
C ASP A 160 -17.51 -5.21 7.16
N PHE A 161 -16.44 -4.53 6.74
CA PHE A 161 -15.06 -4.95 6.99
C PHE A 161 -14.54 -4.50 8.36
N VAL A 162 -13.53 -5.23 8.86
CA VAL A 162 -12.91 -4.96 10.17
C VAL A 162 -12.01 -3.72 10.08
N ILE A 163 -12.17 -2.79 11.03
CA ILE A 163 -11.29 -1.63 11.25
C ILE A 163 -10.40 -1.79 12.49
N ARG A 164 -10.81 -2.63 13.44
CA ARG A 164 -9.98 -3.06 14.59
C ARG A 164 -10.24 -4.54 14.86
N ARG A 165 -9.18 -5.34 14.87
CA ARG A 165 -9.24 -6.78 15.14
C ARG A 165 -9.60 -7.05 16.60
N ARG A 166 -10.03 -8.28 16.90
CA ARG A 166 -10.39 -8.71 18.26
C ARG A 166 -9.20 -8.69 19.23
N ASP A 167 -8.01 -8.96 18.71
CA ASP A 167 -6.74 -8.88 19.44
C ASP A 167 -6.25 -7.44 19.67
N GLY A 168 -6.99 -6.44 19.20
CA GLY A 168 -6.71 -5.02 19.42
C GLY A 168 -5.94 -4.34 18.28
N LEU A 169 -5.37 -5.10 17.34
CA LEU A 169 -4.60 -4.53 16.23
C LEU A 169 -5.50 -3.79 15.23
N TYR A 170 -5.04 -2.65 14.73
CA TYR A 170 -5.78 -1.85 13.75
C TYR A 170 -5.67 -2.45 12.35
N ALA A 171 -6.76 -2.39 11.58
CA ALA A 171 -6.75 -2.90 10.23
C ALA A 171 -6.07 -1.91 9.27
N TYR A 172 -5.34 -2.44 8.29
CA TYR A 172 -4.68 -1.66 7.23
C TYR A 172 -5.59 -0.60 6.62
N GLN A 173 -6.85 -0.94 6.29
CA GLN A 173 -7.79 -0.01 5.65
C GLN A 173 -8.04 1.26 6.48
N LEU A 174 -8.07 1.14 7.81
CA LEU A 174 -8.25 2.28 8.71
C LEU A 174 -6.99 3.14 8.77
N ALA A 175 -5.86 2.50 9.06
CA ALA A 175 -4.60 3.19 9.31
C ALA A 175 -4.09 3.90 8.05
N VAL A 176 -4.13 3.24 6.88
CA VAL A 176 -3.65 3.82 5.63
C VAL A 176 -4.44 5.07 5.23
N VAL A 177 -5.76 5.07 5.40
CA VAL A 177 -6.61 6.23 5.06
C VAL A 177 -6.33 7.40 6.00
N LEU A 178 -6.22 7.14 7.30
CA LEU A 178 -5.94 8.20 8.27
C LEU A 178 -4.54 8.79 8.06
N ASP A 179 -3.54 7.96 7.80
CA ASP A 179 -2.16 8.40 7.64
C ASP A 179 -1.91 9.10 6.31
N ASP A 180 -2.49 8.61 5.21
CA ASP A 180 -2.39 9.28 3.91
C ASP A 180 -3.03 10.68 4.01
N ALA A 181 -4.20 10.81 4.65
CA ALA A 181 -4.84 12.11 4.86
C ALA A 181 -4.00 13.04 5.77
N TRP A 182 -3.46 12.52 6.88
CA TRP A 182 -2.62 13.30 7.81
C TRP A 182 -1.30 13.74 7.18
N GLN A 183 -0.66 12.91 6.35
CA GLN A 183 0.56 13.25 5.62
C GLN A 183 0.31 14.12 4.37
N GLY A 184 -0.97 14.38 4.04
CA GLY A 184 -1.35 15.13 2.85
C GLY A 184 -1.04 14.42 1.54
N VAL A 185 -1.01 13.08 1.54
CA VAL A 185 -0.74 12.28 0.34
C VAL A 185 -1.80 12.58 -0.73
N THR A 186 -1.34 12.97 -1.91
CA THR A 186 -2.19 13.30 -3.06
C THR A 186 -2.21 12.20 -4.11
N ASP A 187 -1.17 11.34 -4.13
CA ASP A 187 -0.98 10.30 -5.13
C ASP A 187 -0.49 9.01 -4.48
N VAL A 188 -1.26 7.95 -4.66
CA VAL A 188 -0.95 6.61 -4.14
C VAL A 188 -0.51 5.73 -5.30
N VAL A 189 0.80 5.53 -5.39
CA VAL A 189 1.45 4.61 -6.32
C VAL A 189 1.85 3.35 -5.55
N ARG A 190 1.26 2.19 -5.89
CA ARG A 190 1.47 0.92 -5.16
C ARG A 190 1.26 -0.31 -6.05
N GLY A 191 1.48 -1.51 -5.52
CA GLY A 191 1.27 -2.76 -6.26
C GLY A 191 -0.22 -3.06 -6.52
N ALA A 192 -0.52 -3.67 -7.67
CA ALA A 192 -1.87 -4.04 -8.11
C ALA A 192 -2.55 -5.10 -7.25
N ASP A 193 -1.83 -5.73 -6.32
CA ASP A 193 -2.43 -6.56 -5.28
C ASP A 193 -3.28 -5.79 -4.27
N LEU A 194 -3.19 -4.45 -4.26
CA LEU A 194 -4.00 -3.56 -3.42
C LEU A 194 -5.10 -2.85 -4.22
N LEU A 195 -5.29 -3.19 -5.50
CA LEU A 195 -6.29 -2.55 -6.37
C LEU A 195 -7.71 -2.66 -5.79
N ASP A 196 -8.06 -3.86 -5.32
CA ASP A 196 -9.36 -4.18 -4.68
C ASP A 196 -9.54 -3.57 -3.28
N SER A 197 -8.49 -2.98 -2.71
CA SER A 197 -8.57 -2.24 -1.44
C SER A 197 -9.01 -0.81 -1.66
N THR A 198 -8.82 -0.27 -2.87
CA THR A 198 -9.08 1.14 -3.16
C THR A 198 -10.55 1.53 -2.97
N PRO A 199 -11.57 0.79 -3.45
CA PRO A 199 -12.97 1.17 -3.20
C PRO A 199 -13.35 1.27 -1.72
N ARG A 200 -12.80 0.37 -0.87
CA ARG A 200 -12.99 0.43 0.60
C ARG A 200 -12.37 1.70 1.20
N GLN A 201 -11.21 2.11 0.68
CA GLN A 201 -10.49 3.29 1.13
C GLN A 201 -11.18 4.57 0.68
N LEU A 202 -11.69 4.61 -0.56
CA LEU A 202 -12.51 5.72 -1.06
C LEU A 202 -13.75 5.94 -0.20
N TYR A 203 -14.44 4.86 0.18
CA TYR A 203 -15.57 4.94 1.10
C TYR A 203 -15.17 5.51 2.47
N LEU A 204 -14.08 5.00 3.06
CA LEU A 204 -13.57 5.56 4.32
C LEU A 204 -13.17 7.03 4.18
N GLN A 205 -12.55 7.44 3.07
CA GLN A 205 -12.18 8.84 2.82
C GLN A 205 -13.41 9.72 2.73
N GLU A 206 -14.44 9.32 1.97
CA GLU A 206 -15.70 10.03 1.85
C GLU A 206 -16.40 10.15 3.22
N LEU A 207 -16.49 9.05 3.96
CA LEU A 207 -17.09 8.99 5.29
C LEU A 207 -16.43 9.95 6.29
N LEU A 208 -15.12 10.19 6.12
CA LEU A 208 -14.30 11.03 7.00
C LEU A 208 -14.14 12.46 6.47
N GLY A 209 -14.69 12.77 5.29
CA GLY A 209 -14.54 14.07 4.64
C GLY A 209 -13.12 14.37 4.16
N PHE A 210 -12.33 13.33 3.87
CA PHE A 210 -10.97 13.47 3.35
C PHE A 210 -10.96 13.60 1.83
N ALA A 211 -9.97 14.32 1.31
CA ALA A 211 -9.69 14.33 -0.12
C ALA A 211 -9.30 12.93 -0.60
N GLN A 212 -9.76 12.55 -1.79
CA GLN A 212 -9.41 11.29 -2.42
C GLN A 212 -8.15 11.47 -3.28
N PRO A 213 -7.07 10.70 -3.05
CA PRO A 213 -5.87 10.81 -3.85
C PRO A 213 -6.06 10.21 -5.24
N ARG A 214 -5.14 10.50 -6.15
CA ARG A 214 -5.02 9.82 -7.44
C ARG A 214 -4.33 8.48 -7.24
N TYR A 215 -4.75 7.46 -7.98
CA TYR A 215 -4.23 6.10 -7.82
C TYR A 215 -3.49 5.61 -9.06
N LEU A 216 -2.38 4.92 -8.84
CA LEU A 216 -1.66 4.16 -9.85
C LEU A 216 -1.29 2.79 -9.26
N HIS A 217 -1.66 1.72 -9.94
CA HIS A 217 -1.33 0.37 -9.53
C HIS A 217 -0.37 -0.31 -10.51
N VAL A 218 0.87 -0.55 -10.07
CA VAL A 218 1.91 -1.24 -10.86
C VAL A 218 1.71 -2.77 -10.83
N PRO A 219 2.09 -3.49 -11.90
CA PRO A 219 1.99 -4.95 -11.92
C PRO A 219 2.73 -5.60 -10.74
N LEU A 220 2.11 -6.60 -10.14
CA LEU A 220 2.77 -7.44 -9.16
C LEU A 220 3.71 -8.43 -9.86
N ILE A 221 4.97 -8.47 -9.44
CA ILE A 221 5.92 -9.46 -9.95
C ILE A 221 5.59 -10.84 -9.38
N ILE A 222 5.36 -11.81 -10.26
CA ILE A 222 5.04 -13.21 -9.91
C ILE A 222 6.16 -14.15 -10.38
N GLN A 223 6.39 -15.20 -9.61
CA GLN A 223 7.28 -16.30 -9.94
C GLN A 223 6.69 -17.17 -11.08
N PRO A 224 7.51 -18.00 -11.76
CA PRO A 224 7.04 -18.86 -12.84
C PRO A 224 5.94 -19.85 -12.44
N ASP A 225 5.89 -20.23 -11.15
CA ASP A 225 4.87 -21.11 -10.56
C ASP A 225 3.55 -20.39 -10.25
N GLY A 226 3.43 -19.09 -10.57
CA GLY A 226 2.26 -18.27 -10.34
C GLY A 226 2.16 -17.70 -8.92
N HIS A 227 3.09 -18.03 -8.02
CA HIS A 227 3.13 -17.42 -6.71
C HIS A 227 3.66 -15.99 -6.78
N LYS A 228 3.14 -15.12 -5.90
CA LYS A 228 3.69 -13.77 -5.74
C LYS A 228 5.17 -13.89 -5.41
N LEU A 229 6.02 -13.07 -6.02
CA LEU A 229 7.43 -12.98 -5.61
C LEU A 229 7.46 -12.35 -4.22
N GLY A 230 7.33 -13.22 -3.21
CA GLY A 230 6.89 -12.89 -1.88
C GLY A 230 7.97 -13.05 -0.83
N LYS A 231 7.76 -12.32 0.26
CA LYS A 231 8.52 -12.32 1.51
C LYS A 231 8.55 -13.73 2.11
N SER A 232 9.44 -14.61 1.65
CA SER A 232 9.87 -15.68 2.53
C SER A 232 10.69 -15.01 3.64
N TYR A 233 10.45 -15.38 4.90
CA TYR A 233 11.21 -14.88 6.06
C TYR A 233 12.73 -15.15 5.91
N ARG A 234 13.13 -15.94 4.91
CA ARG A 234 14.49 -16.39 4.63
C ARG A 234 15.13 -15.72 3.41
N SER A 235 14.40 -14.88 2.67
CA SER A 235 15.00 -14.16 1.54
C SER A 235 15.94 -13.09 2.10
N PRO A 236 17.22 -13.05 1.69
CA PRO A 236 18.13 -12.01 2.15
C PRO A 236 17.67 -10.62 1.66
N PRO A 237 18.12 -9.53 2.31
CA PRO A 237 17.91 -8.18 1.80
C PRO A 237 18.43 -8.04 0.37
N LEU A 238 17.88 -7.10 -0.39
CA LEU A 238 18.45 -6.76 -1.69
C LEU A 238 19.89 -6.27 -1.49
N PRO A 239 20.87 -6.86 -2.18
CA PRO A 239 22.27 -6.59 -1.92
C PRO A 239 22.71 -5.25 -2.54
N ALA A 240 23.41 -4.43 -1.75
CA ALA A 240 23.76 -3.05 -2.10
C ALA A 240 24.67 -2.95 -3.34
N ASP A 241 25.57 -3.91 -3.54
CA ASP A 241 26.45 -4.00 -4.72
C ASP A 241 25.68 -4.32 -6.02
N ARG A 242 24.41 -4.71 -5.91
CA ARG A 242 23.50 -4.97 -7.05
C ARG A 242 22.48 -3.86 -7.25
N ALA A 243 22.65 -2.70 -6.62
CA ALA A 243 21.68 -1.59 -6.72
C ALA A 243 21.37 -1.18 -8.16
N ALA A 244 22.39 -0.78 -8.94
CA ALA A 244 22.23 -0.38 -10.34
C ALA A 244 21.56 -1.45 -11.22
N PRO A 245 22.05 -2.71 -11.31
CA PRO A 245 21.42 -3.70 -12.16
C PRO A 245 19.99 -4.06 -11.72
N LEU A 246 19.68 -4.02 -10.41
CA LEU A 246 18.31 -4.25 -9.94
C LEU A 246 17.38 -3.07 -10.23
N LEU A 247 17.88 -1.82 -10.22
CA LEU A 247 17.12 -0.66 -10.66
C LEU A 247 16.82 -0.71 -12.16
N VAL A 248 17.80 -1.06 -13.00
CA VAL A 248 17.59 -1.27 -14.46
C VAL A 248 16.51 -2.33 -14.68
N ARG A 249 16.61 -3.46 -13.97
CA ARG A 249 15.61 -4.53 -14.04
C ARG A 249 14.21 -4.06 -13.59
N ALA A 250 14.13 -3.23 -12.55
CA ALA A 250 12.86 -2.66 -12.08
C ALA A 250 12.28 -1.65 -13.08
N LEU A 251 13.13 -0.84 -13.74
CA LEU A 251 12.73 0.05 -14.84
C LEU A 251 12.15 -0.73 -16.02
N HIS A 252 12.79 -1.85 -16.42
CA HIS A 252 12.24 -2.75 -17.44
C HIS A 252 10.90 -3.36 -17.02
N ALA A 253 10.73 -3.75 -15.76
CA ALA A 253 9.45 -4.22 -15.24
C ALA A 253 8.34 -3.17 -15.30
N LEU A 254 8.73 -1.89 -15.21
CA LEU A 254 7.85 -0.73 -15.38
C LEU A 254 7.73 -0.28 -16.85
N GLY A 255 8.25 -1.06 -17.81
CA GLY A 255 8.22 -0.76 -19.25
C GLY A 255 9.09 0.41 -19.70
N GLN A 256 9.95 0.93 -18.82
CA GLN A 256 10.83 2.05 -19.14
C GLN A 256 11.98 1.55 -20.03
N ALA A 257 12.26 2.26 -21.13
CA ALA A 257 13.31 1.87 -22.08
C ALA A 257 14.65 2.48 -21.66
N VAL A 258 15.40 1.75 -20.83
CA VAL A 258 16.71 2.20 -20.34
C VAL A 258 17.75 2.10 -21.47
N PRO A 259 18.45 3.20 -21.81
CA PRO A 259 19.56 3.17 -22.77
C PRO A 259 20.66 2.20 -22.34
N ALA A 260 21.26 1.51 -23.31
CA ALA A 260 22.28 0.50 -23.02
C ALA A 260 23.51 1.08 -22.30
N GLU A 261 23.83 2.36 -22.56
CA GLU A 261 24.97 3.04 -21.92
C GLU A 261 24.74 3.26 -20.41
N LEU A 262 23.48 3.31 -19.98
CA LEU A 262 23.10 3.49 -18.57
C LEU A 262 22.98 2.17 -17.80
N ALA A 263 23.10 1.02 -18.48
CA ALA A 263 23.02 -0.28 -17.82
C ALA A 263 24.14 -0.50 -16.78
N ALA A 264 25.28 0.16 -16.97
CA ALA A 264 26.44 0.14 -16.06
C ALA A 264 26.60 1.43 -15.23
N ALA A 265 25.64 2.36 -15.30
CA ALA A 265 25.70 3.63 -14.59
C ALA A 265 25.53 3.46 -13.07
N ARG A 266 25.97 4.46 -12.30
CA ARG A 266 25.74 4.47 -10.85
C ARG A 266 24.25 4.69 -10.55
N PRO A 267 23.72 4.19 -9.42
CA PRO A 267 22.30 4.34 -9.07
C PRO A 267 21.77 5.78 -9.20
N LYS A 268 22.55 6.77 -8.76
CA LYS A 268 22.18 8.19 -8.84
C LYS A 268 22.02 8.69 -10.28
N GLU A 269 22.90 8.30 -11.18
CA GLU A 269 22.86 8.70 -12.61
C GLU A 269 21.64 8.05 -13.28
N LEU A 270 21.42 6.76 -13.01
CA LEU A 270 20.27 6.03 -13.52
C LEU A 270 18.94 6.62 -13.02
N LEU A 271 18.83 6.94 -11.73
CA LEU A 271 17.65 7.58 -11.16
C LEU A 271 17.42 8.97 -11.73
N SER A 272 18.47 9.78 -11.92
CA SER A 272 18.35 11.10 -12.53
C SER A 272 17.79 11.00 -13.96
N TRP A 273 18.30 10.06 -14.76
CA TRP A 273 17.77 9.79 -16.09
C TRP A 273 16.32 9.32 -16.02
N ALA A 274 16.02 8.35 -15.15
CA ALA A 274 14.69 7.76 -15.03
C ALA A 274 13.64 8.79 -14.59
N VAL A 275 14.00 9.75 -13.72
CA VAL A 275 13.11 10.86 -13.33
C VAL A 275 12.76 11.74 -14.52
N SER A 276 13.73 12.09 -15.36
CA SER A 276 13.50 12.93 -16.55
C SER A 276 12.76 12.21 -17.69
N HIS A 277 12.73 10.88 -17.69
CA HIS A 277 12.14 10.06 -18.76
C HIS A 277 10.99 9.19 -18.26
N TRP A 278 10.46 9.46 -17.06
CA TRP A 278 9.39 8.69 -16.47
C TRP A 278 8.12 8.79 -17.32
N ASP A 279 7.67 7.64 -17.82
CA ASP A 279 6.47 7.54 -18.65
C ASP A 279 5.53 6.47 -18.11
N VAL A 280 4.47 6.93 -17.44
CA VAL A 280 3.40 6.09 -16.89
C VAL A 280 2.71 5.26 -17.98
N GLY A 281 2.62 5.79 -19.21
CA GLY A 281 1.97 5.13 -20.34
C GLY A 281 2.65 3.84 -20.77
N ARG A 282 3.93 3.65 -20.39
CA ARG A 282 4.71 2.43 -20.69
C ARG A 282 4.54 1.32 -19.67
N ILE A 283 4.01 1.62 -18.49
CA ILE A 283 3.80 0.61 -17.46
C ILE A 283 2.82 -0.44 -18.01
N PRO A 284 3.14 -1.75 -17.95
CA PRO A 284 2.25 -2.78 -18.46
C PRO A 284 0.85 -2.69 -17.84
N ARG A 285 -0.19 -2.68 -18.69
CA ARG A 285 -1.59 -2.70 -18.26
C ARG A 285 -2.03 -4.10 -17.87
N SER A 286 -1.35 -4.68 -16.89
CA SER A 286 -1.66 -5.97 -16.29
C SER A 286 -1.55 -5.88 -14.77
N ARG A 287 -2.30 -6.74 -14.07
CA ARG A 287 -2.21 -6.81 -12.59
C ARG A 287 -0.98 -7.59 -12.12
N THR A 288 -0.46 -8.47 -12.97
CA THR A 288 0.70 -9.30 -12.69
C THR A 288 1.67 -9.28 -13.87
N LEU A 289 2.96 -9.45 -13.57
CA LEU A 289 4.02 -9.58 -14.56
C LEU A 289 4.92 -10.75 -14.16
N ALA A 290 5.13 -11.70 -15.06
CA ALA A 290 5.93 -12.87 -14.74
C ALA A 290 7.42 -12.51 -14.73
N GLU A 291 8.15 -13.00 -13.73
CA GLU A 291 9.59 -12.73 -13.59
C GLU A 291 10.39 -13.18 -14.82
N THR A 292 9.93 -14.22 -15.52
CA THR A 292 10.53 -14.73 -16.77
C THR A 292 10.46 -13.73 -17.93
N GLN A 293 9.54 -12.77 -17.88
CA GLN A 293 9.38 -11.73 -18.89
C GLN A 293 10.35 -10.55 -18.67
N LEU A 294 11.10 -10.55 -17.56
CA LEU A 294 12.06 -9.49 -17.18
C LEU A 294 13.51 -9.81 -17.58
N ARG A 295 13.69 -10.69 -18.57
CA ARG A 295 15.01 -11.09 -19.08
C ARG A 295 15.52 -10.11 -20.11
#